data_AF-A0A662I648-F1
#
_entry.id   AF-A0A662I648-F1
#
_cell.length_a   1.000
_cell.length_b   1.000
_cell.length_c   1.000
_cell.angle_alpha   90.00
_cell.angle_beta   90.00
_cell.angle_gamma   90.00
#
_symmetry.space_group_name_H-M   'P 1'
#
loop_
_entity.id
_entity.type
_entity.pdbx_description
1 polymer ?
#
loop_
_entity_poly.entity_id
_entity_poly.type
_entity_poly.pdbx_seq_one_letter_code
_entity_poly.pdbx_strand_id
1 'polypeptide(L)'
;MLFIVLALIDLRLATIALLLWLLFNMLMNRGRLYAGKRALLKTKKAVYVAFSTSIDFKKSFLSLSRGMRILGGRVEPSQLVEFAINVSRKSARYRGKRKMRGHTVTIDYTLPRGRYFKVHLPATLRRSAAVGEFPKVSWESVRARLTAGKSKVSLVVVLDSSASMMYSIRGILTALEAVKREARKFRDRVALVVSKGFGAAVAQHPTTNFNLVLSKISRIGLDDFTPLASGMYLGYNLALRERSKGYEPILVIISDGNANVPLERRIRGMGYRHFAFDPAVQSVLEVAHLIAKSGIETVVINTKHREVLADAAEGILSGTELLMRVARITKGEYVGIVG
;
A
#
# COMPACT_ATOMS: atom_id res chain seq x y z
N MET A 1 26.75 33.28 -3.03
CA MET A 1 27.96 34.12 -3.22
C MET A 1 28.40 34.22 -4.68
N LEU A 2 28.56 33.12 -5.43
CA LEU A 2 29.03 33.15 -6.83
C LEU A 2 28.24 34.08 -7.76
N PHE A 3 26.90 34.03 -7.72
CA PHE A 3 26.04 34.86 -8.57
C PHE A 3 26.09 36.36 -8.24
N ILE A 4 26.35 36.72 -6.98
CA ILE A 4 26.44 38.12 -6.52
C ILE A 4 27.75 38.74 -7.02
N VAL A 5 28.85 37.97 -6.99
CA VAL A 5 30.15 38.40 -7.52
C VAL A 5 30.09 38.54 -9.05
N LEU A 6 29.43 37.60 -9.75
CA LEU A 6 29.23 37.70 -11.20
C LEU A 6 28.38 38.92 -11.60
N ALA A 7 27.33 39.24 -10.83
CA ALA A 7 26.47 40.39 -11.11
C ALA A 7 27.16 41.74 -10.90
N LEU A 8 28.18 41.80 -10.04
CA LEU A 8 29.03 42.99 -9.85
C LEU A 8 30.04 43.19 -10.98
N ILE A 9 30.38 42.14 -11.72
CA ILE A 9 31.36 42.18 -12.82
C ILE A 9 30.66 42.38 -14.17
N ASP A 10 29.63 41.58 -14.48
CA ASP A 10 28.83 41.71 -15.71
C ASP A 10 27.47 41.00 -15.54
N LEU A 11 26.40 41.79 -15.67
CA LEU A 11 25.01 41.33 -15.54
C LEU A 11 24.63 40.26 -16.60
N ARG A 12 25.23 40.30 -17.80
CA ARG A 12 24.99 39.31 -18.86
C ARG A 12 25.60 37.95 -18.50
N LEU A 13 26.79 37.94 -17.91
CA LEU A 13 27.41 36.70 -17.44
C LEU A 13 26.62 36.08 -16.28
N ALA A 14 26.12 36.91 -15.36
CA ALA A 14 25.30 36.46 -14.24
C ALA A 14 23.98 35.82 -14.69
N THR A 15 23.31 36.40 -15.69
CA THR A 15 22.06 35.85 -16.23
C THR A 15 22.28 34.53 -16.99
N ILE A 16 23.36 34.41 -17.78
CA ILE A 16 23.72 33.15 -18.45
C ILE A 16 24.07 32.06 -17.42
N ALA A 17 24.86 32.39 -16.39
CA ALA A 17 25.19 31.45 -15.32
C ALA A 17 23.93 31.00 -14.55
N LEU A 18 22.99 31.93 -14.30
CA LEU A 18 21.73 31.61 -13.64
C LEU A 18 20.88 30.67 -14.51
N LEU A 19 20.76 30.95 -15.82
CA LEU A 19 20.03 30.11 -16.76
C LEU A 19 20.66 28.71 -16.89
N LEU A 20 21.99 28.62 -16.96
CA LEU A 20 22.70 27.34 -16.99
C LEU A 20 22.53 26.56 -15.69
N TRP A 21 22.56 27.24 -14.54
CA TRP A 21 22.29 26.62 -13.25
C TRP A 21 20.84 26.13 -13.14
N LEU A 22 19.88 26.91 -13.61
CA LEU A 22 18.46 26.52 -13.70
C LEU A 22 18.28 25.32 -14.63
N LEU A 23 18.88 25.34 -15.82
CA LEU A 23 18.85 24.24 -16.78
C LEU A 23 19.48 22.97 -16.21
N PHE A 24 20.64 23.10 -15.56
CA PHE A 24 21.34 21.99 -14.90
C PHE A 24 20.50 21.41 -13.76
N ASN A 25 19.92 22.25 -12.91
CA ASN A 25 19.01 21.84 -11.84
C ASN A 25 17.76 21.15 -12.41
N MET A 26 17.22 21.67 -13.52
CA MET A 26 16.07 21.10 -14.22
C MET A 26 16.38 19.72 -14.82
N LEU A 27 17.59 19.53 -15.39
CA LEU A 27 18.05 18.22 -15.87
C LEU A 27 18.30 17.23 -14.73
N MET A 28 18.99 17.67 -13.67
CA MET A 28 19.36 16.82 -12.53
C MET A 28 18.16 16.41 -11.67
N ASN A 29 17.08 17.21 -11.65
CA ASN A 29 15.86 16.89 -10.92
C ASN A 29 14.88 15.99 -11.69
N ARG A 30 15.16 15.63 -12.96
CA ARG A 30 14.34 14.69 -13.73
C ARG A 30 14.39 13.29 -13.09
N GLY A 31 13.45 13.03 -12.19
CA GLY A 31 13.27 11.70 -11.57
C GLY A 31 13.27 11.67 -10.04
N ARG A 32 13.46 12.80 -9.34
CA ARG A 32 13.37 12.86 -7.86
C ARG A 32 12.06 12.29 -7.31
N LEU A 33 10.95 12.52 -8.01
CA LEU A 33 9.63 12.03 -7.61
C LEU A 33 9.63 10.51 -7.38
N TYR A 34 10.35 9.78 -8.22
CA TYR A 34 10.42 8.33 -8.19
C TYR A 34 11.67 7.79 -7.48
N ALA A 35 12.40 8.60 -6.71
CA ALA A 35 13.58 8.15 -5.99
C ALA A 35 13.25 7.00 -5.01
N GLY A 36 14.16 6.04 -4.87
CA GLY A 36 14.01 4.88 -3.97
C GLY A 36 13.04 3.80 -4.45
N LYS A 37 12.47 3.92 -5.66
CA LYS A 37 11.60 2.90 -6.26
C LYS A 37 12.37 1.59 -6.53
N ARG A 38 11.66 0.47 -6.43
CA ARG A 38 12.14 -0.86 -6.83
C ARG A 38 11.57 -1.32 -8.17
N ALA A 39 10.36 -0.87 -8.50
CA ALA A 39 9.75 -1.07 -9.80
C ALA A 39 8.95 0.17 -10.22
N LEU A 40 8.87 0.41 -11.52
CA LEU A 40 8.05 1.45 -12.15
C LEU A 40 7.42 0.89 -13.42
N LEU A 41 6.12 1.11 -13.56
CA LEU A 41 5.39 0.90 -14.79
C LEU A 41 4.66 2.19 -15.13
N LYS A 42 4.86 2.73 -16.32
CA LYS A 42 4.25 3.97 -16.78
C LYS A 42 3.48 3.71 -18.06
N THR A 43 2.26 4.22 -18.12
CA THR A 43 1.37 4.20 -19.28
C THR A 43 0.92 5.64 -19.54
N LYS A 44 0.25 5.89 -20.67
CA LYS A 44 -0.30 7.23 -20.97
C LYS A 44 -1.33 7.70 -19.94
N LYS A 45 -2.04 6.76 -19.30
CA LYS A 45 -3.18 7.04 -18.41
C LYS A 45 -2.90 6.73 -16.94
N ALA A 46 -1.80 6.07 -16.62
CA ALA A 46 -1.50 5.68 -15.25
C ALA A 46 -0.03 5.35 -15.00
N VAL A 47 0.36 5.46 -13.73
CA VAL A 47 1.70 5.14 -13.23
C VAL A 47 1.57 4.19 -12.07
N TYR A 48 2.42 3.17 -12.00
CA TYR A 48 2.55 2.28 -10.87
C TYR A 48 4.00 2.29 -10.37
N VAL A 49 4.18 2.42 -9.06
CA VAL A 49 5.48 2.46 -8.39
C VAL A 49 5.47 1.53 -7.20
N ALA A 50 6.47 0.65 -7.11
CA ALA A 50 6.68 -0.22 -5.96
C ALA A 50 7.86 0.26 -5.13
N PHE A 51 7.67 0.48 -3.83
CA PHE A 51 8.76 0.69 -2.86
C PHE A 51 9.00 -0.56 -2.00
N SER A 52 8.09 -1.54 -2.06
CA SER A 52 8.17 -2.79 -1.32
C SER A 52 9.16 -3.78 -1.96
N THR A 53 9.85 -4.57 -1.13
CA THR A 53 10.67 -5.71 -1.55
C THR A 53 9.79 -6.95 -1.76
N SER A 54 8.72 -6.87 -2.54
CA SER A 54 7.85 -8.04 -2.72
C SER A 54 8.54 -9.07 -3.62
N ILE A 55 8.93 -10.22 -3.03
CA ILE A 55 9.54 -11.40 -3.69
C ILE A 55 8.69 -11.89 -4.89
N ASP A 56 7.40 -11.54 -4.90
CA ASP A 56 6.40 -12.01 -5.86
C ASP A 56 6.07 -11.00 -6.96
N PHE A 57 6.76 -9.85 -7.02
CA PHE A 57 6.56 -8.85 -8.07
C PHE A 57 6.83 -9.43 -9.46
N LYS A 58 7.97 -10.11 -9.67
CA LYS A 58 8.30 -10.71 -10.98
C LYS A 58 7.26 -11.75 -11.41
N LYS A 59 6.84 -12.66 -10.52
CA LYS A 59 5.82 -13.69 -10.83
C LYS A 59 4.45 -13.08 -11.10
N SER A 60 4.03 -12.10 -10.29
CA SER A 60 2.72 -11.44 -10.47
C SER A 60 2.72 -10.53 -11.70
N PHE A 61 3.83 -9.85 -12.01
CA PHE A 61 4.01 -9.06 -13.22
C PHE A 61 4.00 -9.94 -14.48
N LEU A 62 4.61 -11.14 -14.43
CA LEU A 62 4.54 -12.13 -15.51
C LEU A 62 3.11 -12.66 -15.76
N SER A 63 2.31 -12.84 -14.71
CA SER A 63 0.89 -13.19 -14.88
C SER A 63 0.06 -12.03 -15.43
N LEU A 64 0.38 -10.81 -15.00
CA LEU A 64 -0.26 -9.60 -15.51
C LEU A 64 0.08 -9.42 -17.00
N SER A 65 1.35 -9.52 -17.39
CA SER A 65 1.80 -9.35 -18.78
C SER A 65 1.24 -10.42 -19.72
N ARG A 66 1.02 -11.66 -19.23
CA ARG A 66 0.29 -12.70 -19.99
C ARG A 66 -1.18 -12.32 -20.19
N GLY A 67 -1.88 -11.85 -19.15
CA GLY A 67 -3.25 -11.33 -19.27
C GLY A 67 -3.36 -10.07 -20.15
N MET A 68 -2.36 -9.19 -20.10
CA MET A 68 -2.25 -7.97 -20.92
C MET A 68 -2.01 -8.29 -22.39
N ARG A 69 -1.21 -9.32 -22.70
CA ARG A 69 -0.97 -9.80 -24.08
C ARG A 69 -2.20 -10.45 -24.70
N ILE A 70 -3.00 -11.19 -23.92
CA ILE A 70 -4.22 -11.87 -24.39
C ILE A 70 -5.32 -10.87 -24.80
N LEU A 71 -5.36 -9.68 -24.18
CA LEU A 71 -6.37 -8.65 -24.44
C LEU A 71 -5.95 -7.61 -25.49
N GLY A 72 -4.76 -7.71 -26.10
CA GLY A 72 -4.29 -6.82 -27.18
C GLY A 72 -4.31 -5.31 -26.86
N GLY A 73 -4.46 -4.92 -25.59
CA GLY A 73 -5.09 -3.65 -25.23
C GLY A 73 -4.23 -2.69 -24.40
N ARG A 74 -4.53 -1.39 -24.54
CA ARG A 74 -4.04 -0.32 -23.67
C ARG A 74 -4.35 -0.65 -22.20
N VAL A 75 -3.38 -0.47 -21.31
CA VAL A 75 -3.55 -0.74 -19.88
C VAL A 75 -4.44 0.32 -19.26
N GLU A 76 -5.59 -0.10 -18.75
CA GLU A 76 -6.52 0.81 -18.08
C GLU A 76 -6.11 1.03 -16.60
N PRO A 77 -6.32 2.24 -16.03
CA PRO A 77 -5.92 2.54 -14.66
C PRO A 77 -6.48 1.58 -13.61
N SER A 78 -7.71 1.10 -13.80
CA SER A 78 -8.37 0.14 -12.91
C SER A 78 -7.60 -1.19 -12.79
N GLN A 79 -6.96 -1.65 -13.87
CA GLN A 79 -6.16 -2.87 -13.87
C GLN A 79 -4.89 -2.72 -13.04
N LEU A 80 -4.27 -1.53 -13.04
CA LEU A 80 -3.10 -1.26 -12.20
C LEU A 80 -3.48 -1.14 -10.72
N VAL A 81 -4.64 -0.56 -10.42
CA VAL A 81 -5.20 -0.55 -9.06
C VAL A 81 -5.46 -1.97 -8.57
N GLU A 82 -6.15 -2.80 -9.37
CA GLU A 82 -6.38 -4.20 -9.06
C GLU A 82 -5.07 -4.95 -8.81
N PHE A 83 -4.08 -4.76 -9.70
CA PHE A 83 -2.77 -5.38 -9.59
C PHE A 83 -2.07 -5.01 -8.27
N ALA A 84 -2.00 -3.72 -7.93
CA ALA A 84 -1.37 -3.25 -6.70
C ALA A 84 -2.03 -3.86 -5.45
N ILE A 85 -3.36 -3.86 -5.39
CA ILE A 85 -4.11 -4.49 -4.29
C ILE A 85 -3.79 -5.99 -4.20
N ASN A 86 -3.76 -6.70 -5.33
CA ASN A 86 -3.48 -8.13 -5.34
C ASN A 86 -2.04 -8.47 -4.95
N VAL A 87 -1.06 -7.66 -5.34
CA VAL A 87 0.35 -7.79 -4.90
C VAL A 87 0.43 -7.64 -3.38
N SER A 88 -0.14 -6.59 -2.81
CA SER A 88 -0.16 -6.38 -1.35
C SER A 88 -0.93 -7.50 -0.63
N ARG A 89 -2.04 -8.00 -1.19
CA ARG A 89 -2.79 -9.16 -0.65
C ARG A 89 -1.93 -10.41 -0.59
N LYS A 90 -1.20 -10.74 -1.65
CA LYS A 90 -0.28 -11.89 -1.64
C LYS A 90 0.83 -11.72 -0.62
N SER A 91 1.44 -10.53 -0.54
CA SER A 91 2.46 -10.21 0.48
C SER A 91 1.92 -10.39 1.90
N ALA A 92 0.78 -9.76 2.21
CA ALA A 92 0.10 -9.85 3.50
C ALA A 92 -0.19 -11.31 3.88
N ARG A 93 -0.73 -12.10 2.95
CA ARG A 93 -0.97 -13.53 3.19
C ARG A 93 0.31 -14.28 3.52
N TYR A 94 1.38 -14.03 2.78
CA TYR A 94 2.66 -14.69 2.98
C TYR A 94 3.26 -14.34 4.35
N ARG A 95 3.21 -13.06 4.75
CA ARG A 95 3.66 -12.62 6.08
C ARG A 95 2.81 -13.24 7.20
N GLY A 96 1.50 -13.27 7.03
CA GLY A 96 0.60 -13.90 8.00
C GLY A 96 0.86 -15.40 8.14
N LYS A 97 1.13 -16.13 7.05
CA LYS A 97 1.53 -17.55 7.13
C LYS A 97 2.78 -17.78 7.98
N ARG A 98 3.77 -16.89 7.92
CA ARG A 98 4.98 -16.96 8.78
C ARG A 98 4.67 -16.70 10.26
N LYS A 99 3.68 -15.86 10.57
CA LYS A 99 3.27 -15.51 11.94
C LYS A 99 2.31 -16.53 12.58
N MET A 100 1.69 -17.41 11.80
CA MET A 100 0.73 -18.41 12.30
C MET A 100 1.40 -19.49 13.15
N ARG A 101 1.57 -19.22 14.45
CA ARG A 101 1.84 -20.22 15.50
C ARG A 101 0.55 -20.91 16.02
N GLY A 102 -0.62 -20.28 15.87
CA GLY A 102 -1.88 -20.61 16.57
C GLY A 102 -2.86 -21.56 15.85
N HIS A 103 -3.61 -21.12 14.85
CA HIS A 103 -4.68 -21.95 14.23
C HIS A 103 -4.36 -22.33 12.80
N THR A 104 -3.57 -23.38 12.66
CA THR A 104 -3.22 -24.00 11.39
C THR A 104 -3.99 -25.31 11.23
N VAL A 105 -4.66 -25.50 10.09
CA VAL A 105 -5.25 -26.80 9.76
C VAL A 105 -4.11 -27.71 9.28
N THR A 106 -3.97 -28.87 9.91
CA THR A 106 -3.12 -29.93 9.38
C THR A 106 -3.74 -30.41 8.08
N ILE A 107 -3.07 -30.21 6.95
CA ILE A 107 -3.53 -30.71 5.65
C ILE A 107 -2.89 -32.05 5.30
N ASP A 108 -1.66 -32.28 5.75
CA ASP A 108 -0.90 -33.49 5.46
C ASP A 108 0.28 -33.60 6.44
N TYR A 109 1.24 -34.46 6.14
CA TYR A 109 2.52 -34.57 6.79
C TYR A 109 3.69 -34.47 5.80
N THR A 110 4.88 -34.19 6.32
CA THR A 110 6.11 -34.14 5.53
C THR A 110 7.30 -34.60 6.39
N LEU A 111 8.48 -34.75 5.79
CA LEU A 111 9.70 -34.99 6.56
C LEU A 111 10.10 -33.74 7.33
N PRO A 112 10.62 -33.87 8.57
CA PRO A 112 11.18 -32.74 9.31
C PRO A 112 12.29 -32.05 8.50
N ARG A 113 12.20 -30.73 8.31
CA ARG A 113 13.22 -29.93 7.57
C ARG A 113 14.04 -29.00 8.45
N GLY A 114 13.80 -28.98 9.76
CA GLY A 114 14.45 -28.07 10.68
C GLY A 114 14.36 -28.54 12.13
N ARG A 115 15.10 -27.86 13.01
CA ARG A 115 15.28 -28.27 14.41
C ARG A 115 14.01 -28.18 15.27
N TYR A 116 13.05 -27.35 14.89
CA TYR A 116 11.78 -27.17 15.60
C TYR A 116 10.61 -27.29 14.63
N PHE A 117 9.66 -28.19 14.92
CA PHE A 117 8.46 -28.41 14.12
C PHE A 117 7.34 -29.04 14.98
N LYS A 118 6.10 -28.95 14.49
CA LYS A 118 4.96 -29.64 15.12
C LYS A 118 4.92 -31.08 14.62
N VAL A 119 4.92 -32.06 15.51
CA VAL A 119 4.83 -33.49 15.14
C VAL A 119 3.43 -33.83 14.61
N HIS A 120 3.37 -34.64 13.55
CA HIS A 120 2.15 -35.25 13.05
C HIS A 120 2.00 -36.65 13.66
N LEU A 121 1.43 -36.71 14.87
CA LEU A 121 1.39 -37.93 15.68
C LEU A 121 0.80 -39.15 14.92
N PRO A 122 -0.37 -39.07 14.25
CA PRO A 122 -0.91 -40.24 13.55
C PRO A 122 -0.06 -40.74 12.37
N ALA A 123 0.73 -39.87 11.73
CA ALA A 123 1.58 -40.27 10.61
C ALA A 123 2.90 -40.86 11.10
N THR A 124 3.39 -40.33 12.23
CA THR A 124 4.57 -40.84 12.92
C THR A 124 4.33 -42.24 13.46
N LEU A 125 3.20 -42.45 14.15
CA LEU A 125 2.83 -43.77 14.68
C LEU A 125 2.57 -44.79 13.56
N ARG A 126 1.84 -44.40 12.50
CA ARG A 126 1.66 -45.27 11.32
C ARG A 126 2.98 -45.65 10.65
N ARG A 127 3.94 -44.72 10.57
CA ARG A 127 5.26 -45.02 10.01
C ARG A 127 6.06 -45.96 10.90
N SER A 128 6.11 -45.70 12.21
CA SER A 128 6.77 -46.56 13.21
C SER A 128 6.21 -47.98 13.20
N ALA A 129 4.89 -48.14 13.09
CA ALA A 129 4.26 -49.45 12.95
C ALA A 129 4.63 -50.13 11.62
N ALA A 130 4.62 -49.39 10.50
CA ALA A 130 4.95 -49.93 9.18
C ALA A 130 6.41 -50.39 9.04
N VAL A 131 7.33 -49.87 9.87
CA VAL A 131 8.73 -50.31 9.93
C VAL A 131 9.00 -51.33 11.04
N GLY A 132 7.97 -51.77 11.78
CA GLY A 132 8.09 -52.79 12.82
C GLY A 132 8.70 -52.30 14.14
N GLU A 133 8.79 -50.99 14.36
CA GLU A 133 9.43 -50.42 15.54
C GLU A 133 8.46 -50.07 16.68
N PHE A 134 7.15 -49.99 16.38
CA PHE A 134 6.14 -49.62 17.38
C PHE A 134 6.14 -50.59 18.58
N PRO A 135 6.12 -50.11 19.84
CA PRO A 135 5.81 -48.74 20.30
C PRO A 135 7.00 -47.77 20.33
N LYS A 136 8.21 -48.18 19.93
CA LYS A 136 9.35 -47.27 19.80
C LYS A 136 9.20 -46.39 18.56
N VAL A 137 9.57 -45.13 18.69
CA VAL A 137 9.55 -44.15 17.59
C VAL A 137 10.98 -43.71 17.32
N SER A 138 11.55 -44.18 16.21
CA SER A 138 12.83 -43.71 15.67
C SER A 138 12.68 -42.34 15.00
N TRP A 139 13.81 -41.65 14.79
CA TRP A 139 13.83 -40.35 14.12
C TRP A 139 13.32 -40.43 12.67
N GLU A 140 13.61 -41.55 12.00
CA GLU A 140 13.22 -41.89 10.64
C GLU A 140 11.69 -42.04 10.49
N SER A 141 11.03 -42.42 11.59
CA SER A 141 9.59 -42.53 11.69
C SER A 141 8.89 -41.19 11.94
N VAL A 142 9.61 -40.17 12.43
CA VAL A 142 9.04 -38.87 12.79
C VAL A 142 8.54 -38.12 11.54
N ARG A 143 7.26 -37.73 11.58
CA ARG A 143 6.65 -36.88 10.54
C ARG A 143 6.30 -35.51 11.10
N ALA A 144 6.68 -34.47 10.36
CA ALA A 144 6.28 -33.10 10.64
C ALA A 144 4.88 -32.84 10.09
N ARG A 145 4.09 -32.07 10.83
CA ARG A 145 2.76 -31.62 10.41
C ARG A 145 2.89 -30.65 9.25
N LEU A 146 2.33 -30.99 8.10
CA LEU A 146 2.15 -30.05 7.01
C LEU A 146 0.86 -29.28 7.30
N THR A 147 1.03 -28.03 7.71
CA THR A 147 -0.11 -27.17 8.00
C THR A 147 -0.39 -26.19 6.87
N ALA A 148 -1.67 -26.05 6.50
CA ALA A 148 -2.14 -24.93 5.71
C ALA A 148 -2.96 -23.99 6.59
N GLY A 149 -2.51 -22.75 6.68
CA GLY A 149 -3.31 -21.62 7.13
C GLY A 149 -3.53 -20.67 5.97
N LYS A 150 -4.79 -20.37 5.65
CA LYS A 150 -5.09 -19.17 4.85
C LYS A 150 -4.96 -18.00 5.82
N SER A 151 -3.86 -17.25 5.76
CA SER A 151 -3.82 -15.93 6.38
C SER A 151 -4.95 -15.12 5.76
N LYS A 152 -5.93 -14.76 6.57
CA LYS A 152 -7.09 -13.97 6.15
C LYS A 152 -6.63 -12.53 6.05
N VAL A 153 -6.99 -11.85 4.96
CA VAL A 153 -6.62 -10.44 4.78
C VAL A 153 -7.81 -9.56 5.15
N SER A 154 -7.54 -8.39 5.72
CA SER A 154 -8.57 -7.35 5.93
C SER A 154 -8.15 -6.08 5.20
N LEU A 155 -8.88 -5.72 4.15
CA LEU A 155 -8.65 -4.49 3.39
C LEU A 155 -9.35 -3.33 4.11
N VAL A 156 -8.58 -2.37 4.60
CA VAL A 156 -9.12 -1.13 5.16
C VAL A 156 -8.98 -0.05 4.10
N VAL A 157 -10.07 0.27 3.42
CA VAL A 157 -10.11 1.32 2.41
C VAL A 157 -10.33 2.65 3.11
N VAL A 158 -9.41 3.60 2.93
CA VAL A 158 -9.52 4.99 3.35
C VAL A 158 -9.80 5.80 2.09
N LEU A 159 -11.01 6.31 1.98
CA LEU A 159 -11.47 7.12 0.87
C LEU A 159 -11.51 8.59 1.29
N ASP A 160 -10.73 9.42 0.61
CA ASP A 160 -10.86 10.86 0.66
C ASP A 160 -12.09 11.29 -0.16
N SER A 161 -13.01 12.09 0.38
CA SER A 161 -14.22 12.48 -0.32
C SER A 161 -14.07 13.78 -1.13
N SER A 162 -12.86 14.12 -1.57
CA SER A 162 -12.59 15.31 -2.40
C SER A 162 -13.45 15.34 -3.66
N ALA A 163 -14.07 16.50 -3.96
CA ALA A 163 -14.82 16.75 -5.20
C ALA A 163 -14.05 16.36 -6.48
N SER A 164 -12.73 16.49 -6.48
CA SER A 164 -11.87 16.17 -7.63
C SER A 164 -11.89 14.68 -8.02
N MET A 165 -12.37 13.80 -7.13
CA MET A 165 -12.35 12.35 -7.32
C MET A 165 -13.50 11.81 -8.16
N MET A 166 -14.47 12.65 -8.52
CA MET A 166 -15.67 12.25 -9.28
C MET A 166 -15.34 11.47 -10.56
N TYR A 167 -14.30 11.88 -11.29
CA TYR A 167 -13.91 11.25 -12.56
C TYR A 167 -13.20 9.90 -12.38
N SER A 168 -12.56 9.70 -11.22
CA SER A 168 -11.73 8.52 -10.92
C SER A 168 -12.50 7.44 -10.15
N ILE A 169 -13.65 7.77 -9.55
CA ILE A 169 -14.41 6.86 -8.68
C ILE A 169 -14.88 5.59 -9.40
N ARG A 170 -15.28 5.70 -10.68
CA ARG A 170 -15.73 4.55 -11.48
C ARG A 170 -14.60 3.54 -11.67
N GLY A 171 -13.40 4.01 -12.03
CA GLY A 171 -12.23 3.16 -12.20
C GLY A 171 -11.83 2.45 -10.90
N ILE A 172 -11.96 3.12 -9.75
CA ILE A 172 -11.73 2.53 -8.42
C ILE A 172 -12.75 1.45 -8.11
N LEU A 173 -14.05 1.70 -8.36
CA LEU A 173 -15.11 0.71 -8.16
C LEU A 173 -14.87 -0.54 -9.02
N THR A 174 -14.53 -0.36 -10.30
CA THR A 174 -14.20 -1.48 -11.20
C THR A 174 -13.02 -2.29 -10.67
N ALA A 175 -11.96 -1.64 -10.18
CA ALA A 175 -10.80 -2.33 -9.63
C ALA A 175 -11.15 -3.12 -8.35
N LEU A 176 -11.90 -2.52 -7.43
CA LEU A 176 -12.35 -3.19 -6.19
C LEU A 176 -13.31 -4.36 -6.50
N GLU A 177 -14.14 -4.23 -7.52
CA GLU A 177 -15.01 -5.30 -8.00
C GLU A 177 -14.21 -6.47 -8.57
N ALA A 178 -13.14 -6.21 -9.32
CA ALA A 178 -12.26 -7.28 -9.81
C ALA A 178 -11.58 -8.05 -8.66
N VAL A 179 -11.19 -7.34 -7.58
CA VAL A 179 -10.60 -7.93 -6.37
C VAL A 179 -11.58 -8.85 -5.62
N LYS A 180 -12.88 -8.59 -5.69
CA LYS A 180 -13.95 -9.28 -4.95
C LYS A 180 -13.94 -10.80 -5.13
N ARG A 181 -13.76 -11.29 -6.36
CA ARG A 181 -13.80 -12.74 -6.66
C ARG A 181 -12.77 -13.51 -5.83
N GLU A 182 -11.54 -13.03 -5.84
CA GLU A 182 -10.45 -13.65 -5.08
C GLU A 182 -10.61 -13.39 -3.58
N ALA A 183 -11.13 -12.23 -3.17
CA ALA A 183 -11.41 -11.92 -1.77
C ALA A 183 -12.45 -12.86 -1.15
N ARG A 184 -13.52 -13.18 -1.89
CA ARG A 184 -14.56 -14.13 -1.48
C ARG A 184 -13.97 -15.53 -1.23
N LYS A 185 -13.12 -16.02 -2.15
CA LYS A 185 -12.47 -17.34 -2.06
C LYS A 185 -11.65 -17.54 -0.78
N PHE A 186 -11.02 -16.46 -0.31
CA PHE A 186 -10.17 -16.50 0.88
C PHE A 186 -10.80 -15.95 2.15
N ARG A 187 -12.09 -15.57 2.09
CA ARG A 187 -12.82 -14.98 3.22
C ARG A 187 -12.13 -13.72 3.75
N ASP A 188 -11.59 -12.94 2.84
CA ASP A 188 -11.04 -11.62 3.17
C ASP A 188 -12.17 -10.69 3.60
N ARG A 189 -11.83 -9.75 4.47
CA ARG A 189 -12.72 -8.67 4.87
C ARG A 189 -12.37 -7.39 4.14
N VAL A 190 -13.34 -6.50 4.04
CA VAL A 190 -13.17 -5.13 3.60
C VAL A 190 -13.91 -4.18 4.54
N ALA A 191 -13.30 -3.05 4.82
CA ALA A 191 -13.86 -1.94 5.56
C ALA A 191 -13.71 -0.65 4.76
N LEU A 192 -14.56 0.33 5.07
CA LEU A 192 -14.52 1.65 4.45
C LEU A 192 -14.45 2.71 5.55
N VAL A 193 -13.41 3.52 5.49
CA VAL A 193 -13.24 4.77 6.23
C VAL A 193 -13.38 5.89 5.22
N VAL A 194 -14.17 6.90 5.56
CA VAL A 194 -14.39 8.08 4.70
C VAL A 194 -13.92 9.30 5.47
N SER A 195 -13.04 10.07 4.84
CA SER A 195 -12.67 11.41 5.28
C SER A 195 -13.65 12.40 4.69
N LYS A 196 -14.44 13.10 5.51
CA LYS A 196 -15.46 14.06 5.07
C LYS A 196 -15.52 15.25 6.04
N GLY A 197 -15.70 16.46 5.52
CA GLY A 197 -15.72 17.68 6.32
C GLY A 197 -14.41 17.86 7.10
N PHE A 198 -14.49 17.99 8.42
CA PHE A 198 -13.32 18.19 9.29
C PHE A 198 -12.81 16.91 9.96
N GLY A 199 -13.38 15.74 9.65
CA GLY A 199 -13.05 14.49 10.33
C GLY A 199 -13.12 13.24 9.46
N ALA A 200 -13.04 12.08 10.09
CA ALA A 200 -13.18 10.80 9.40
C ALA A 200 -14.08 9.85 10.17
N ALA A 201 -14.83 9.03 9.45
CA ALA A 201 -15.77 8.08 10.02
C ALA A 201 -15.64 6.69 9.37
N VAL A 202 -15.95 5.64 10.13
CA VAL A 202 -16.04 4.28 9.60
C VAL A 202 -17.40 4.11 8.92
N ALA A 203 -17.47 4.36 7.62
CA ALA A 203 -18.70 4.16 6.85
C ALA A 203 -19.10 2.68 6.76
N GLN A 204 -18.14 1.76 6.78
CA GLN A 204 -18.41 0.32 6.82
C GLN A 204 -17.39 -0.41 7.69
N HIS A 205 -17.86 -1.05 8.75
CA HIS A 205 -17.03 -1.95 9.55
C HIS A 205 -16.60 -3.19 8.73
N PRO A 206 -15.46 -3.83 9.09
CA PRO A 206 -14.93 -4.98 8.37
C PRO A 206 -15.97 -6.08 8.12
N THR A 207 -16.25 -6.35 6.85
CA THR A 207 -17.24 -7.35 6.39
C THR A 207 -16.66 -8.19 5.27
N THR A 208 -17.11 -9.44 5.13
CA THR A 208 -16.78 -10.26 3.94
C THR A 208 -17.64 -9.89 2.74
N ASN A 209 -18.69 -9.09 2.92
CA ASN A 209 -19.57 -8.65 1.85
C ASN A 209 -19.04 -7.36 1.20
N PHE A 210 -18.22 -7.54 0.15
CA PHE A 210 -17.66 -6.43 -0.62
C PHE A 210 -18.73 -5.53 -1.27
N ASN A 211 -19.92 -6.07 -1.60
CA ASN A 211 -20.96 -5.27 -2.24
C ASN A 211 -21.44 -4.12 -1.34
N LEU A 212 -21.40 -4.29 -0.01
CA LEU A 212 -21.76 -3.21 0.94
C LEU A 212 -20.78 -2.05 0.88
N VAL A 213 -19.48 -2.34 0.66
CA VAL A 213 -18.47 -1.29 0.50
C VAL A 213 -18.59 -0.64 -0.87
N LEU A 214 -18.74 -1.42 -1.93
CA LEU A 214 -18.91 -0.90 -3.29
C LEU A 214 -20.13 0.02 -3.41
N SER A 215 -21.28 -0.40 -2.86
CA SER A 215 -22.51 0.40 -2.88
C SER A 215 -22.41 1.67 -2.04
N LYS A 216 -21.63 1.66 -0.96
CA LYS A 216 -21.36 2.87 -0.17
C LYS A 216 -20.44 3.81 -0.93
N ILE A 217 -19.35 3.32 -1.52
CA ILE A 217 -18.44 4.13 -2.34
C ILE A 217 -19.20 4.82 -3.48
N SER A 218 -20.15 4.13 -4.14
CA SER A 218 -20.91 4.72 -5.24
C SER A 218 -21.95 5.78 -4.82
N ARG A 219 -22.22 5.93 -3.52
CA ARG A 219 -23.22 6.86 -2.97
C ARG A 219 -22.61 7.99 -2.12
N ILE A 220 -21.29 7.97 -1.90
CA ILE A 220 -20.63 9.01 -1.10
C ILE A 220 -20.69 10.33 -1.86
N GLY A 221 -21.33 11.32 -1.23
CA GLY A 221 -21.27 12.71 -1.67
C GLY A 221 -19.86 13.26 -1.47
N LEU A 222 -19.41 14.05 -2.44
CA LEU A 222 -18.10 14.66 -2.43
C LEU A 222 -18.17 16.04 -1.75
N ASP A 223 -17.14 16.38 -0.98
CA ASP A 223 -17.00 17.64 -0.23
C ASP A 223 -15.65 18.30 -0.56
N ASP A 224 -15.53 19.59 -0.21
CA ASP A 224 -14.32 20.40 -0.47
C ASP A 224 -13.21 20.21 0.58
N PHE A 225 -13.54 19.74 1.78
CA PHE A 225 -12.57 19.50 2.86
C PHE A 225 -12.08 18.06 2.89
N THR A 226 -10.76 17.92 3.04
CA THR A 226 -10.01 16.66 2.88
C THR A 226 -9.16 16.35 4.12
N PRO A 227 -9.76 15.80 5.18
CA PRO A 227 -9.04 15.39 6.39
C PRO A 227 -8.37 14.02 6.17
N LEU A 228 -7.41 13.99 5.24
CA LEU A 228 -6.68 12.77 4.85
C LEU A 228 -5.95 12.16 6.04
N ALA A 229 -5.30 12.99 6.88
CA ALA A 229 -4.59 12.51 8.07
C ALA A 229 -5.53 11.81 9.05
N SER A 230 -6.72 12.39 9.32
CA SER A 230 -7.74 11.80 10.19
C SER A 230 -8.24 10.46 9.65
N GLY A 231 -8.49 10.36 8.34
CA GLY A 231 -8.90 9.11 7.68
C GLY A 231 -7.83 8.04 7.74
N MET A 232 -6.58 8.41 7.45
CA MET A 232 -5.44 7.49 7.56
C MET A 232 -5.26 7.00 9.00
N TYR A 233 -5.41 7.87 9.99
CA TYR A 233 -5.25 7.51 11.41
C TYR A 233 -6.37 6.59 11.89
N LEU A 234 -7.62 6.88 11.54
CA LEU A 234 -8.76 6.01 11.84
C LEU A 234 -8.64 4.65 11.15
N GLY A 235 -8.23 4.65 9.87
CA GLY A 235 -7.95 3.43 9.11
C GLY A 235 -6.82 2.60 9.73
N TYR A 236 -5.74 3.25 10.17
CA TYR A 236 -4.64 2.63 10.90
C TYR A 236 -5.13 1.95 12.20
N ASN A 237 -5.92 2.65 13.02
CA ASN A 237 -6.48 2.09 14.25
C ASN A 237 -7.39 0.89 13.96
N LEU A 238 -8.22 0.96 12.91
CA LEU A 238 -9.06 -0.15 12.47
C LEU A 238 -8.22 -1.34 11.98
N ALA A 239 -7.12 -1.09 11.26
CA ALA A 239 -6.19 -2.12 10.81
C ALA A 239 -5.53 -2.85 11.99
N LEU A 240 -5.12 -2.12 13.04
CA LEU A 240 -4.59 -2.73 14.27
C LEU A 240 -5.63 -3.62 14.97
N ARG A 241 -6.89 -3.18 15.03
CA ARG A 241 -8.00 -3.99 15.59
C ARG A 241 -8.27 -5.25 14.77
N GLU A 242 -8.19 -5.20 13.45
CA GLU A 242 -8.33 -6.41 12.63
C GLU A 242 -7.12 -7.34 12.77
N ARG A 243 -5.93 -6.77 12.98
CA ARG A 243 -4.72 -7.56 13.29
C ARG A 243 -4.84 -8.34 14.60
N SER A 244 -5.38 -7.73 15.66
CA SER A 244 -5.60 -8.45 16.93
C SER A 244 -6.64 -9.57 16.80
N LYS A 245 -7.55 -9.49 15.83
CA LYS A 245 -8.49 -10.57 15.46
C LYS A 245 -7.90 -11.62 14.52
N GLY A 246 -6.60 -11.58 14.24
CA GLY A 246 -5.90 -12.59 13.43
C GLY A 246 -6.00 -12.40 11.91
N TYR A 247 -6.41 -11.22 11.43
CA TYR A 247 -6.30 -10.86 10.02
C TYR A 247 -4.98 -10.15 9.76
N GLU A 248 -4.39 -10.29 8.57
CA GLU A 248 -3.30 -9.40 8.15
C GLU A 248 -3.92 -8.20 7.42
N PRO A 249 -3.87 -6.99 8.01
CA PRO A 249 -4.51 -5.83 7.41
C PRO A 249 -3.68 -5.23 6.27
N ILE A 250 -4.38 -4.63 5.31
CA ILE A 250 -3.81 -3.81 4.24
C ILE A 250 -4.56 -2.50 4.25
N LEU A 251 -3.83 -1.38 4.29
CA LEU A 251 -4.41 -0.05 4.18
C LEU A 251 -4.42 0.37 2.70
N VAL A 252 -5.60 0.66 2.15
CA VAL A 252 -5.75 1.15 0.78
C VAL A 252 -6.19 2.59 0.86
N ILE A 253 -5.28 3.53 0.61
CA ILE A 253 -5.52 4.98 0.70
C ILE A 253 -5.87 5.49 -0.70
N ILE A 254 -7.00 6.18 -0.84
CA ILE A 254 -7.48 6.71 -2.11
C ILE A 254 -7.71 8.21 -1.94
N SER A 255 -6.94 9.04 -2.63
CA SER A 255 -6.97 10.50 -2.48
C SER A 255 -6.35 11.19 -3.70
N ASP A 256 -6.59 12.48 -3.86
CA ASP A 256 -5.85 13.36 -4.79
C ASP A 256 -4.58 13.97 -4.13
N GLY A 257 -4.42 13.77 -2.83
CA GLY A 257 -3.29 14.23 -2.02
C GLY A 257 -3.42 15.66 -1.51
N ASN A 258 -4.58 16.31 -1.68
CA ASN A 258 -4.79 17.65 -1.15
C ASN A 258 -5.05 17.55 0.37
N ALA A 259 -4.04 17.80 1.21
CA ALA A 259 -4.20 17.71 2.66
C ALA A 259 -4.48 19.10 3.23
N ASN A 260 -5.74 19.38 3.58
CA ASN A 260 -6.15 20.72 4.04
C ASN A 260 -6.45 20.80 5.54
N VAL A 261 -6.68 19.66 6.20
CA VAL A 261 -7.09 19.61 7.60
C VAL A 261 -6.05 18.87 8.43
N PRO A 262 -5.37 19.52 9.40
CA PRO A 262 -4.46 18.85 10.31
C PRO A 262 -5.21 17.97 11.31
N LEU A 263 -4.49 17.05 11.95
CA LEU A 263 -5.07 16.31 13.09
C LEU A 263 -5.34 17.28 14.24
N GLU A 264 -6.53 17.19 14.82
CA GLU A 264 -6.95 18.00 15.99
C GLU A 264 -5.98 17.84 17.17
N ARG A 265 -5.42 16.65 17.34
CA ARG A 265 -4.42 16.34 18.35
C ARG A 265 -3.21 15.69 17.71
N ARG A 266 -2.02 16.17 18.06
CA ARG A 266 -0.76 15.53 17.66
C ARG A 266 -0.67 14.11 18.21
N ILE A 267 -0.01 13.26 17.43
CA ILE A 267 0.21 11.87 17.78
C ILE A 267 1.29 11.79 18.86
N ARG A 268 0.90 11.37 20.07
CA ARG A 268 1.83 11.18 21.19
C ARG A 268 2.89 10.12 20.86
N GLY A 269 4.15 10.39 21.20
CA GLY A 269 5.25 9.43 21.09
C GLY A 269 6.06 9.46 19.78
N MET A 270 5.82 10.42 18.88
CA MET A 270 6.63 10.60 17.67
C MET A 270 7.82 11.58 17.85
N GLY A 271 7.90 12.28 18.99
CA GLY A 271 8.87 13.34 19.25
C GLY A 271 8.60 14.59 18.39
N TYR A 272 9.29 15.70 18.68
CA TYR A 272 9.24 16.90 17.83
C TYR A 272 10.02 16.66 16.54
N ARG A 273 9.43 15.95 15.58
CA ARG A 273 9.98 15.76 14.23
C ARG A 273 9.18 16.58 13.24
N HIS A 274 9.77 17.65 12.72
CA HIS A 274 9.19 18.42 11.63
C HIS A 274 9.56 17.77 10.29
N PHE A 275 8.56 17.20 9.62
CA PHE A 275 8.66 16.63 8.28
C PHE A 275 8.21 17.61 7.19
N ALA A 276 7.31 18.53 7.54
CA ALA A 276 6.82 19.61 6.69
C ALA A 276 6.48 20.86 7.51
N PHE A 277 6.48 22.02 6.85
CA PHE A 277 6.04 23.29 7.44
C PHE A 277 4.51 23.36 7.57
N ASP A 278 3.80 22.90 6.54
CA ASP A 278 2.33 22.82 6.55
C ASP A 278 1.84 21.81 7.61
N PRO A 279 1.01 22.24 8.59
CA PRO A 279 0.50 21.36 9.65
C PRO A 279 -0.34 20.17 9.17
N ALA A 280 -1.08 20.32 8.06
CA ALA A 280 -1.91 19.25 7.50
C ALA A 280 -1.02 18.20 6.80
N VAL A 281 -0.05 18.65 6.00
CA VAL A 281 0.96 17.78 5.39
C VAL A 281 1.78 17.06 6.46
N GLN A 282 2.21 17.79 7.50
CA GLN A 282 2.91 17.23 8.66
C GLN A 282 2.10 16.10 9.30
N SER A 283 0.80 16.32 9.55
CA SER A 283 -0.09 15.32 10.14
C SER A 283 -0.18 14.05 9.29
N VAL A 284 -0.27 14.17 7.96
CA VAL A 284 -0.28 13.01 7.05
C VAL A 284 1.03 12.21 7.15
N LEU A 285 2.18 12.90 7.17
CA LEU A 285 3.49 12.26 7.26
C LEU A 285 3.72 11.60 8.63
N GLU A 286 3.21 12.18 9.71
CA GLU A 286 3.22 11.55 11.04
C GLU A 286 2.44 10.22 11.02
N VAL A 287 1.23 10.20 10.48
CA VAL A 287 0.44 8.96 10.37
C VAL A 287 1.12 7.93 9.48
N ALA A 288 1.75 8.35 8.37
CA ALA A 288 2.51 7.45 7.50
C ALA A 288 3.66 6.75 8.26
N HIS A 289 4.37 7.46 9.13
CA HIS A 289 5.42 6.86 9.97
C HIS A 289 4.86 5.88 10.99
N LEU A 290 3.68 6.13 11.57
CA LEU A 290 3.01 5.14 12.44
C LEU A 290 2.68 3.85 11.68
N ILE A 291 2.10 3.98 10.49
CA ILE A 291 1.75 2.85 9.62
C ILE A 291 3.01 2.03 9.30
N ALA A 292 4.10 2.72 8.96
CA ALA A 292 5.40 2.11 8.67
C ALA A 292 5.98 1.36 9.87
N LYS A 293 5.96 1.97 11.06
CA LYS A 293 6.44 1.37 12.32
C LYS A 293 5.68 0.09 12.66
N SER A 294 4.38 0.06 12.37
CA SER A 294 3.52 -1.11 12.56
C SER A 294 3.63 -2.14 11.42
N GLY A 295 4.38 -1.87 10.36
CA GLY A 295 4.59 -2.78 9.23
C GLY A 295 3.29 -3.18 8.53
N ILE A 296 2.28 -2.31 8.47
CA ILE A 296 1.02 -2.56 7.76
C ILE A 296 1.27 -2.37 6.26
N GLU A 297 0.89 -3.36 5.43
CA GLU A 297 0.97 -3.21 3.97
C GLU A 297 0.09 -2.04 3.54
N THR A 298 0.61 -1.20 2.65
CA THR A 298 -0.09 0.02 2.20
C THR A 298 -0.12 0.09 0.68
N VAL A 299 -1.29 0.39 0.13
CA VAL A 299 -1.48 0.74 -1.28
C VAL A 299 -2.01 2.16 -1.33
N VAL A 300 -1.33 3.04 -2.05
CA VAL A 300 -1.74 4.43 -2.25
C VAL A 300 -2.23 4.59 -3.68
N ILE A 301 -3.47 5.04 -3.84
CA ILE A 301 -4.11 5.30 -5.13
C ILE A 301 -4.32 6.80 -5.23
N ASN A 302 -3.49 7.44 -6.05
CA ASN A 302 -3.62 8.84 -6.40
C ASN A 302 -4.59 9.00 -7.58
N THR A 303 -5.72 9.67 -7.34
CA THR A 303 -6.79 9.89 -8.32
C THR A 303 -6.47 11.00 -9.33
N LYS A 304 -5.44 11.82 -9.06
CA LYS A 304 -5.05 12.99 -9.85
C LYS A 304 -3.52 13.10 -9.90
N HIS A 305 -2.88 12.10 -10.51
CA HIS A 305 -1.43 12.06 -10.64
C HIS A 305 -0.94 13.10 -11.64
N ARG A 306 -0.05 13.97 -11.19
CA ARG A 306 0.62 14.97 -12.01
C ARG A 306 2.13 14.88 -11.78
N GLU A 307 2.88 14.70 -12.86
CA GLU A 307 4.34 14.84 -12.80
C GLU A 307 4.64 16.33 -12.75
N VAL A 308 4.97 16.83 -11.55
CA VAL A 308 5.37 18.24 -11.40
C VAL A 308 6.75 18.39 -12.04
N LEU A 309 6.79 19.07 -13.19
CA LEU A 309 8.01 19.56 -13.80
C LEU A 309 8.50 20.73 -12.93
N ALA A 310 9.52 20.47 -12.11
CA ALA A 310 10.53 21.39 -11.54
C ALA A 310 10.15 22.80 -10.98
N ASP A 311 8.90 23.27 -11.02
CA ASP A 311 8.51 24.65 -10.71
C ASP A 311 7.63 24.77 -9.45
N ALA A 312 7.57 23.73 -8.62
CA ALA A 312 7.07 23.95 -7.26
C ALA A 312 8.12 24.76 -6.51
N ALA A 313 7.85 26.06 -6.34
CA ALA A 313 8.56 26.93 -5.42
C ALA A 313 8.92 26.15 -4.14
N GLU A 314 10.19 26.20 -3.75
CA GLU A 314 10.74 25.47 -2.61
C GLU A 314 9.81 25.60 -1.39
N GLY A 315 9.04 24.54 -1.08
CA GLY A 315 8.22 24.49 0.13
C GLY A 315 6.78 23.97 -0.05
N ILE A 316 6.16 24.11 -1.22
CA ILE A 316 4.77 23.65 -1.42
C ILE A 316 4.77 22.22 -1.98
N LEU A 317 4.50 21.26 -1.11
CA LEU A 317 4.44 19.85 -1.48
C LEU A 317 3.16 19.59 -2.30
N SER A 318 3.30 19.18 -3.56
CA SER A 318 2.13 18.80 -4.36
C SER A 318 1.45 17.55 -3.79
N GLY A 319 0.13 17.40 -4.01
CA GLY A 319 -0.59 16.21 -3.55
C GLY A 319 -0.03 14.89 -4.10
N THR A 320 0.47 14.90 -5.34
CA THR A 320 1.19 13.75 -5.90
C THR A 320 2.47 13.44 -5.13
N GLU A 321 3.25 14.46 -4.79
CA GLU A 321 4.49 14.27 -4.03
C GLU A 321 4.19 13.80 -2.60
N LEU A 322 3.15 14.34 -1.95
CA LEU A 322 2.69 13.89 -0.64
C LEU A 322 2.36 12.39 -0.65
N LEU A 323 1.48 11.97 -1.56
CA LEU A 323 1.06 10.57 -1.68
C LEU A 323 2.24 9.66 -2.05
N MET A 324 3.18 10.14 -2.86
CA MET A 324 4.42 9.42 -3.14
C MET A 324 5.32 9.25 -1.92
N ARG A 325 5.45 10.29 -1.09
CA ARG A 325 6.18 10.21 0.18
C ARG A 325 5.51 9.25 1.14
N VAL A 326 4.17 9.27 1.24
CA VAL A 326 3.42 8.29 2.06
C VAL A 326 3.76 6.87 1.62
N ALA A 327 3.62 6.55 0.32
CA ALA A 327 3.92 5.22 -0.20
C ALA A 327 5.39 4.82 0.04
N ARG A 328 6.33 5.76 -0.08
CA ARG A 328 7.76 5.53 0.19
C ARG A 328 8.02 5.23 1.67
N ILE A 329 7.46 6.04 2.59
CA ILE A 329 7.61 5.87 4.04
C ILE A 329 7.06 4.52 4.49
N THR A 330 5.87 4.15 4.00
CA THR A 330 5.25 2.86 4.33
C THR A 330 5.88 1.68 3.58
N LYS A 331 6.84 1.93 2.68
CA LYS A 331 7.42 0.94 1.76
C LYS A 331 6.34 0.16 0.98
N GLY A 332 5.28 0.87 0.60
CA GLY A 332 4.08 0.33 -0.02
C GLY A 332 4.10 0.38 -1.54
N GLU A 333 2.92 0.15 -2.11
CA GLU A 333 2.63 0.28 -3.53
C GLU A 333 1.94 1.63 -3.80
N TYR A 334 2.22 2.23 -4.96
CA TYR A 334 1.56 3.45 -5.42
C TYR A 334 1.01 3.26 -6.82
N VAL A 335 -0.21 3.74 -7.04
CA VAL A 335 -0.85 3.84 -8.36
C VAL A 335 -1.31 5.28 -8.55
N GLY A 336 -0.85 5.95 -9.59
CA GLY A 336 -1.31 7.26 -9.99
C GLY A 336 -2.16 7.18 -11.25
N ILE A 337 -3.36 7.74 -11.23
CA ILE A 337 -4.23 7.88 -12.40
C ILE A 337 -3.90 9.23 -13.04
N VAL A 338 -3.46 9.20 -14.29
CA VAL A 338 -3.21 10.39 -15.11
C VAL A 338 -4.53 10.76 -15.76
N GLY A 339 -5.13 11.85 -15.27
CA GLY A 339 -6.36 12.42 -15.80
C GLY A 339 -6.11 13.29 -17.02
#